data_AF-A0AAW1ICW9-F1
#
_entry.id   AF-A0AAW1ICW9-F1
#
_cell.length_a   1.000
_cell.length_b   1.000
_cell.length_c   1.000
_cell.angle_alpha   90.00
_cell.angle_beta   90.00
_cell.angle_gamma   90.00
#
_symmetry.space_group_name_H-M   'P 1'
#
loop_
_entity.id
_entity.type
_entity.pdbx_description
1 polymer ?
#
loop_
_entity_poly.entity_id
_entity_poly.type
_entity_poly.pdbx_seq_one_letter_code
_entity_poly.pdbx_strand_id
1 'polypeptide(L)'
;MQYAFSIVYLLLFLSLANCVTKEEFSVVIENCAPEFNMDVPRFTALRNAVTHNTDIDNSSKCYVSCLVKAAKLVQNSKIDVEALKPLDDVFAKIDFGPCQDIKGSDECDTNYQLAKCGAQQYQKVKS
;
A
#
# COMPACT_ATOMS: atom_id res chain seq x y z
N MET A 1 -33.88 25.06 19.65
CA MET A 1 -32.92 25.05 18.53
C MET A 1 -31.49 24.73 19.00
N GLN A 2 -31.30 23.71 19.84
CA GLN A 2 -30.00 23.41 20.48
C GLN A 2 -29.38 22.10 19.96
N TYR A 3 -30.17 21.24 19.31
CA TYR A 3 -29.71 19.98 18.71
C TYR A 3 -29.03 20.15 17.33
N ALA A 4 -29.24 21.28 16.66
CA ALA A 4 -28.64 21.53 15.34
C ALA A 4 -27.11 21.64 15.42
N PHE A 5 -26.58 22.28 16.47
CA PHE A 5 -25.13 22.43 16.67
C PHE A 5 -24.42 21.10 17.00
N SER A 6 -25.11 20.17 17.67
CA SER A 6 -24.55 18.86 18.02
C SER A 6 -24.50 17.90 16.83
N ILE A 7 -25.47 18.01 15.91
CA ILE A 7 -25.51 17.22 14.66
C ILE A 7 -24.43 17.72 13.68
N VAL A 8 -24.17 19.03 13.62
CA VAL A 8 -23.09 19.60 12.80
C VAL A 8 -21.71 19.12 13.28
N TYR A 9 -21.48 19.00 14.59
CA TYR A 9 -20.24 18.41 15.13
C TYR A 9 -20.10 16.92 14.83
N LEU A 10 -21.21 16.17 14.85
CA LEU A 10 -21.22 14.76 14.46
C LEU A 10 -20.97 14.57 12.96
N LEU A 11 -21.43 15.51 12.12
CA LEU A 11 -21.16 15.55 10.68
C LEU A 11 -19.75 16.02 10.33
N LEU A 12 -19.13 16.88 11.14
CA LEU A 12 -17.71 17.26 11.04
C LEU A 12 -16.76 16.09 11.31
N PHE A 13 -17.18 15.11 12.11
CA PHE A 13 -16.48 13.82 12.26
C PHE A 13 -16.69 12.87 11.06
N LEU A 14 -17.73 13.10 10.24
CA LEU A 14 -18.10 12.27 9.07
C LEU A 14 -17.34 12.61 7.79
N SER A 15 -16.48 13.64 7.80
CA SER A 15 -15.67 14.04 6.64
C SER A 15 -14.17 13.77 6.84
N LEU A 16 -13.80 12.70 7.55
CA LEU A 16 -12.51 12.05 7.34
C LEU A 16 -12.49 11.54 5.89
N ALA A 17 -12.12 12.44 5.00
CA ALA A 17 -11.65 12.15 3.66
C ALA A 17 -10.43 11.25 3.83
N ASN A 18 -10.65 9.94 3.76
CA ASN A 18 -9.58 8.95 3.62
C ASN A 18 -8.97 9.06 2.23
N CYS A 19 -8.39 10.21 1.88
CA CYS A 19 -7.27 10.21 0.96
C CYS A 19 -6.03 10.03 1.84
N VAL A 20 -5.27 8.96 1.61
CA VAL A 20 -3.94 8.82 2.23
C VAL A 20 -3.15 10.05 1.84
N THR A 21 -3.00 11.00 2.78
CA THR A 21 -2.25 12.23 2.52
C THR A 21 -0.77 11.85 2.42
N LYS A 22 0.04 12.67 1.73
CA LYS A 22 1.50 12.48 1.69
C LYS A 22 2.11 12.37 3.10
N GLU A 23 1.46 12.96 4.10
CA GLU A 23 1.83 12.83 5.52
C GLU A 23 1.64 11.40 6.06
N GLU A 24 0.54 10.72 5.75
CA GLU A 24 0.31 9.34 6.20
C GLU A 24 1.32 8.35 5.62
N PHE A 25 1.74 8.54 4.36
CA PHE A 25 2.79 7.71 3.75
C PHE A 25 4.17 7.98 4.37
N SER A 26 4.45 9.22 4.79
CA SER A 26 5.68 9.55 5.53
C SER A 26 5.73 8.81 6.87
N VAL A 27 4.61 8.75 7.59
CA VAL A 27 4.50 8.01 8.86
C VAL A 27 4.69 6.50 8.63
N VAL A 28 4.15 5.95 7.54
CA VAL A 28 4.38 4.54 7.17
C VAL A 28 5.86 4.26 6.90
N ILE A 29 6.55 5.15 6.16
CA ILE A 29 7.98 5.04 5.94
C ILE A 29 8.75 5.13 7.25
N GLU A 30 8.44 6.09 8.12
CA GLU A 30 9.11 6.27 9.41
C GLU A 30 8.94 5.07 10.34
N ASN A 31 7.78 4.42 10.33
CA ASN A 31 7.53 3.21 11.12
C ASN A 31 8.32 1.99 10.61
N CYS A 32 8.62 1.94 9.31
CA CYS A 32 9.34 0.82 8.70
C CYS A 32 10.84 1.09 8.54
N ALA A 33 11.29 2.33 8.35
CA ALA A 33 12.69 2.67 8.07
C ALA A 33 13.74 2.24 9.12
N PRO A 34 13.51 2.35 10.44
CA PRO A 34 14.56 2.12 11.44
C PRO A 34 15.05 0.66 11.48
N GLU A 35 14.24 -0.30 11.03
CA GLU A 35 14.61 -1.71 11.03
C GLU A 35 15.46 -2.12 9.83
N PHE A 36 15.45 -1.34 8.73
CA PHE A 36 15.99 -1.78 7.45
C PHE A 36 17.12 -0.92 6.89
N ASN A 37 17.55 0.13 7.61
CA ASN A 37 18.64 1.03 7.18
C ASN A 37 18.38 1.59 5.77
N MET A 38 17.22 2.24 5.62
CA MET A 38 16.69 2.70 4.33
C MET A 38 17.05 4.17 4.07
N ASP A 39 17.75 4.42 2.97
CA ASP A 39 18.01 5.75 2.43
C ASP A 39 17.23 5.99 1.11
N VAL A 40 17.24 7.23 0.61
CA VAL A 40 16.52 7.61 -0.63
C VAL A 40 16.95 6.78 -1.86
N PRO A 41 18.26 6.53 -2.10
CA PRO A 41 18.70 5.64 -3.16
C PRO A 41 18.11 4.23 -3.06
N ARG A 42 18.16 3.63 -1.86
CA ARG A 42 17.65 2.28 -1.65
C ARG A 42 16.14 2.21 -1.81
N PHE A 43 15.40 3.22 -1.36
CA PHE A 43 13.97 3.33 -1.60
C PHE A 43 13.65 3.41 -3.11
N THR A 44 14.42 4.18 -3.86
CA THR A 44 14.25 4.31 -5.32
C THR A 44 14.51 2.98 -6.03
N ALA A 45 15.57 2.26 -5.63
CA ALA A 45 15.88 0.94 -6.14
C ALA A 45 14.75 -0.07 -5.84
N LEU A 46 14.19 -0.02 -4.64
CA LEU A 46 13.08 -0.86 -4.21
C LEU A 46 11.82 -0.62 -5.06
N ARG A 47 11.46 0.65 -5.26
CA ARG A 47 10.33 1.05 -6.11
C ARG A 47 10.51 0.55 -7.53
N ASN A 48 11.71 0.70 -8.10
CA ASN A 48 12.01 0.23 -9.44
C ASN A 48 11.92 -1.29 -9.51
N ALA A 49 12.45 -2.01 -8.52
CA ALA A 49 12.39 -3.46 -8.47
C ALA A 49 10.94 -3.99 -8.43
N VAL A 50 10.07 -3.38 -7.61
CA VAL A 50 8.63 -3.73 -7.57
C VAL A 50 7.97 -3.46 -8.93
N THR A 51 8.28 -2.31 -9.52
CA THR A 51 7.70 -1.84 -10.79
C THR A 51 8.13 -2.69 -11.99
N HIS A 52 9.37 -3.20 -11.98
CA HIS A 52 9.94 -3.99 -13.08
C HIS A 52 9.97 -5.50 -12.78
N ASN A 53 9.24 -5.95 -11.77
CA ASN A 53 9.17 -7.35 -11.33
C ASN A 53 10.56 -8.00 -11.14
N THR A 54 11.51 -7.23 -10.62
CA THR A 54 12.86 -7.73 -10.30
C THR A 54 12.83 -8.52 -9.00
N ASP A 55 13.83 -9.36 -8.73
CA ASP A 55 13.98 -10.00 -7.42
C ASP A 55 15.02 -9.26 -6.58
N ILE A 56 14.85 -9.22 -5.26
CA ILE A 56 15.69 -8.46 -4.32
C ILE A 56 16.04 -9.31 -3.10
N ASP A 57 16.97 -8.83 -2.28
CA ASP A 57 17.35 -9.52 -1.04
C ASP A 57 16.19 -9.58 -0.03
N ASN A 58 16.25 -10.54 0.89
CA ASN A 58 15.16 -10.78 1.83
C ASN A 58 14.88 -9.60 2.77
N SER A 59 15.91 -8.85 3.17
CA SER A 59 15.75 -7.66 4.03
C SER A 59 14.91 -6.61 3.30
N SER A 60 15.20 -6.37 2.02
CA SER A 60 14.44 -5.46 1.18
C SER A 60 13.01 -5.96 0.91
N LYS A 61 12.78 -7.28 0.76
CA LYS A 61 11.42 -7.85 0.68
C LYS A 61 10.63 -7.60 1.97
N CYS A 62 11.27 -7.77 3.13
CA CYS A 62 10.63 -7.50 4.42
C CYS A 62 10.31 -6.01 4.61
N TYR A 63 11.14 -5.11 4.09
CA TYR A 63 10.79 -3.69 4.08
C TYR A 63 9.55 -3.40 3.23
N VAL A 64 9.42 -3.99 2.03
CA VAL A 64 8.17 -3.91 1.23
C VAL A 64 6.98 -4.45 2.01
N SER A 65 7.15 -5.62 2.65
CA SER A 65 6.13 -6.25 3.48
C SER A 65 5.65 -5.32 4.61
N CYS A 66 6.58 -4.64 5.30
CA CYS A 66 6.25 -3.64 6.31
C CYS A 66 5.42 -2.49 5.72
N LEU A 67 5.85 -1.92 4.59
CA LEU A 67 5.14 -0.79 3.97
C LEU A 67 3.72 -1.15 3.55
N VAL A 68 3.52 -2.29 2.85
CA VAL A 68 2.19 -2.67 2.35
C VAL A 68 1.24 -3.08 3.47
N LYS A 69 1.76 -3.63 4.58
CA LYS A 69 0.96 -3.93 5.78
C LYS A 69 0.60 -2.66 6.56
N ALA A 70 1.57 -1.77 6.77
CA ALA A 70 1.36 -0.52 7.50
C ALA A 70 0.39 0.41 6.75
N ALA A 71 0.45 0.42 5.42
CA ALA A 71 -0.52 1.09 4.56
C ALA A 71 -1.85 0.32 4.39
N LYS A 72 -2.00 -0.84 5.04
CA LYS A 72 -3.18 -1.74 4.98
C LYS A 72 -3.57 -2.16 3.55
N LEU A 73 -2.61 -2.15 2.63
CA LEU A 73 -2.79 -2.57 1.23
C LEU A 73 -2.81 -4.09 1.08
N VAL A 74 -2.28 -4.80 2.07
CA VAL A 74 -2.32 -6.25 2.16
C VAL A 74 -2.87 -6.67 3.51
N GLN A 75 -3.89 -7.52 3.51
CA GLN A 75 -4.46 -8.16 4.70
C GLN A 75 -4.61 -9.65 4.45
N ASN A 76 -4.26 -10.50 5.43
CA ASN A 76 -4.34 -11.96 5.31
C ASN A 76 -3.67 -12.51 4.04
N SER A 77 -2.49 -11.97 3.70
CA SER A 77 -1.73 -12.33 2.49
C SER A 77 -2.51 -12.12 1.18
N LYS A 78 -3.39 -11.11 1.15
CA LYS A 78 -4.20 -10.73 0.00
C LYS A 78 -4.20 -9.23 -0.20
N ILE A 79 -4.25 -8.79 -1.44
CA ILE A 79 -4.38 -7.36 -1.75
C ILE A 79 -5.76 -6.89 -1.29
N ASP A 80 -5.77 -5.86 -0.46
CA ASP A 80 -6.97 -5.15 -0.03
C ASP A 80 -7.33 -4.09 -1.08
N VAL A 81 -8.23 -4.48 -1.99
CA VAL A 81 -8.67 -3.61 -3.10
C VAL A 81 -9.39 -2.37 -2.58
N GLU A 82 -10.12 -2.47 -1.47
CA GLU A 82 -10.85 -1.33 -0.91
C GLU A 82 -9.88 -0.29 -0.32
N ALA A 83 -8.75 -0.72 0.23
CA ALA A 83 -7.70 0.19 0.70
C ALA A 83 -6.97 0.91 -0.45
N LEU A 84 -6.98 0.36 -1.67
CA LEU A 84 -6.32 0.95 -2.84
C LEU A 84 -7.18 2.00 -3.57
N LYS A 85 -8.51 1.84 -3.57
CA LYS A 85 -9.43 2.75 -4.29
C LYS A 85 -9.24 4.24 -3.98
N PRO A 86 -8.99 4.68 -2.73
CA PRO A 86 -8.83 6.10 -2.43
C PRO A 86 -7.48 6.68 -2.90
N LEU A 87 -6.52 5.87 -3.34
CA LEU A 87 -5.19 6.33 -3.74
C LEU A 87 -5.15 6.86 -5.18
N ASP A 88 -5.93 6.26 -6.07
CA ASP A 88 -5.99 6.58 -7.50
C ASP A 88 -7.25 5.92 -8.09
N ASP A 89 -8.04 6.68 -8.85
CA ASP A 89 -9.24 6.17 -9.54
C ASP A 89 -8.92 5.02 -10.51
N VAL A 90 -7.65 4.92 -10.96
CA VAL A 90 -7.16 3.80 -11.76
C VAL A 90 -7.29 2.48 -11.01
N PHE A 91 -7.13 2.46 -9.68
CA PHE A 91 -7.23 1.23 -8.88
C PHE A 91 -8.62 0.60 -8.94
N ALA A 92 -9.68 1.39 -9.13
CA ALA A 92 -11.04 0.87 -9.30
C ALA A 92 -11.24 0.09 -10.62
N LYS A 93 -10.31 0.22 -11.57
CA LYS A 93 -10.37 -0.43 -12.89
C LYS A 93 -9.45 -1.65 -13.00
N ILE A 94 -8.66 -1.93 -11.96
CA ILE A 94 -7.69 -3.02 -11.96
C ILE A 94 -8.35 -4.31 -11.47
N ASP A 95 -8.16 -5.38 -12.24
CA ASP A 95 -8.43 -6.73 -11.76
C ASP A 95 -7.25 -7.27 -10.96
N PHE A 96 -7.40 -7.30 -9.63
CA PHE A 96 -6.43 -7.90 -8.72
C PHE A 96 -6.65 -9.40 -8.49
N GLY A 97 -7.69 -10.00 -9.08
CA GLY A 97 -7.98 -11.43 -9.00
C GLY A 97 -6.76 -12.33 -9.26
N PRO A 98 -5.95 -12.08 -10.31
CA PRO A 98 -4.74 -12.86 -10.59
C PRO A 98 -3.66 -12.80 -9.48
N CYS A 99 -3.73 -11.83 -8.58
CA CYS A 99 -2.76 -11.67 -7.50
C CYS A 99 -3.19 -12.37 -6.20
N GLN A 100 -4.45 -12.78 -6.04
CA GLN A 100 -5.03 -13.16 -4.74
C GLN A 100 -4.51 -14.48 -4.15
N ASP A 101 -3.93 -15.35 -4.98
CA ASP A 101 -3.43 -16.68 -4.57
C ASP A 101 -1.91 -16.79 -4.59
N ILE A 102 -1.20 -15.67 -4.78
CA ILE A 102 0.26 -15.63 -4.80
C ILE A 102 0.80 -15.94 -3.39
N LYS A 103 1.77 -16.85 -3.33
CA LYS A 103 2.51 -17.20 -2.12
C LYS A 103 4.01 -17.23 -2.40
N GLY A 104 4.77 -16.71 -1.45
CA GLY A 104 6.23 -16.77 -1.45
C GLY A 104 6.77 -17.84 -0.50
N SER A 105 8.10 -17.89 -0.38
CA SER A 105 8.79 -18.80 0.56
C SER A 105 8.54 -18.46 2.03
N ASP A 106 8.26 -17.19 2.33
CA ASP A 106 7.89 -16.68 3.64
C ASP A 106 6.89 -15.51 3.50
N GLU A 107 6.56 -14.86 4.61
CA GLU A 107 5.63 -13.74 4.59
C GLU A 107 6.18 -12.50 3.85
N CYS A 108 7.48 -12.23 3.98
CA CYS A 108 8.12 -11.11 3.31
C CYS A 108 8.10 -11.30 1.80
N ASP A 109 8.47 -12.50 1.34
CA ASP A 109 8.42 -12.86 -0.06
C ASP A 109 6.97 -12.87 -0.57
N THR A 110 6.01 -13.42 0.18
CA THR A 110 4.59 -13.37 -0.20
C THR A 110 4.11 -11.95 -0.47
N ASN A 111 4.33 -11.04 0.49
CA ASN A 111 3.88 -9.65 0.35
C ASN A 111 4.65 -8.90 -0.74
N TYR A 112 5.91 -9.26 -0.98
CA TYR A 112 6.69 -8.74 -2.10
C TYR A 112 6.13 -9.19 -3.46
N GLN A 113 5.84 -10.48 -3.62
CA GLN A 113 5.25 -11.00 -4.86
C GLN A 113 3.86 -10.39 -5.13
N LEU A 114 3.05 -10.20 -4.08
CA LEU A 114 1.76 -9.48 -4.17
C LEU A 114 1.96 -8.03 -4.65
N ALA A 115 2.91 -7.30 -4.08
CA ALA A 115 3.21 -5.93 -4.49
C ALA A 115 3.67 -5.84 -5.96
N LYS A 116 4.52 -6.77 -6.41
CA LYS A 116 4.94 -6.87 -7.82
C LYS A 116 3.76 -7.14 -8.75
N CYS A 117 2.90 -8.11 -8.39
CA CYS A 117 1.72 -8.42 -9.18
C CYS A 117 0.79 -7.20 -9.28
N GLY A 118 0.53 -6.52 -8.16
CA GLY A 118 -0.30 -5.31 -8.14
C GLY A 118 0.27 -4.19 -9.02
N ALA A 119 1.58 -3.95 -8.96
CA ALA A 119 2.26 -2.97 -9.82
C ALA A 119 2.14 -3.33 -11.32
N GLN A 120 2.25 -4.60 -11.67
CA GLN A 120 2.04 -5.07 -13.04
C GLN A 120 0.61 -4.87 -13.52
N GLN A 121 -0.40 -5.17 -12.69
CA GLN A 121 -1.79 -4.92 -13.09
C GLN A 121 -2.08 -3.43 -13.23
N TYR A 122 -1.52 -2.58 -12.36
CA TYR A 122 -1.63 -1.12 -12.47
C TYR A 122 -1.02 -0.60 -13.78
N GLN A 123 0.14 -1.10 -14.19
CA GLN A 123 0.76 -0.71 -15.46
C GLN A 123 -0.10 -1.05 -16.67
N LYS A 124 -0.77 -2.21 -16.68
CA LYS A 124 -1.65 -2.62 -17.81
C LYS A 124 -2.84 -1.70 -18.02
N VAL A 125 -3.32 -1.06 -16.95
CA VAL A 125 -4.49 -0.16 -17.02
C VAL A 125 -4.06 1.29 -17.27
N LYS A 126 -2.85 1.66 -16.84
CA LYS A 126 -2.31 3.02 -17.06
C LYS A 126 -1.69 3.22 -18.45
N SER A 127 -1.24 2.14 -19.11
CA SER A 127 -0.71 2.17 -20.49
C SER A 127 -1.80 2.39 -21.52
#